data_AF-A0A3M1A9I5-F1
#
_entry.id   AF-A0A3M1A9I5-F1
#
_cell.length_a   1.000
_cell.length_b   1.000
_cell.length_c   1.000
_cell.angle_alpha   90.00
_cell.angle_beta   90.00
_cell.angle_gamma   90.00
#
_symmetry.space_group_name_H-M   'P 1'
#
loop_
_entity.id
_entity.type
_entity.pdbx_description
1 polymer ?
#
loop_
_entity_poly.entity_id
_entity_poly.type
_entity_poly.pdbx_seq_one_letter_code
_entity_poly.pdbx_strand_id
1 'polypeptide(L)'
;MEDQLYFYRAKVASVYDGDTIHADIDLGLTIWLHKTKLRLARINAPEIRGEEREAGLKARDFLKNLILNKDVLIETIKDRKGKYGRYLAEIWLKDDSGEYINVNDLLVEKGLAQYHEY
;
A
#
# COMPACT_ATOMS: atom_id res chain seq x y z
N MET A 1 -8.72 12.47 19.24
CA MET A 1 -7.26 12.60 19.45
C MET A 1 -6.54 11.30 19.09
N GLU A 2 -7.21 10.14 19.21
CA GLU A 2 -6.74 8.84 18.72
C GLU A 2 -6.80 8.68 17.19
N ASP A 3 -7.63 9.45 16.49
CA ASP A 3 -7.94 9.24 15.06
C ASP A 3 -6.82 9.56 14.06
N GLN A 4 -5.67 10.07 14.52
CA GLN A 4 -4.54 10.44 13.65
C GLN A 4 -3.21 9.81 14.05
N LEU A 5 -3.22 8.86 15.00
CA LEU A 5 -2.01 8.08 15.28
C LEU A 5 -1.68 7.19 14.06
N TYR A 6 -0.39 6.97 13.84
CA TYR A 6 0.14 6.04 12.84
C TYR A 6 0.00 6.45 11.36
N PHE A 7 -0.24 7.74 11.10
CA PHE A 7 -0.10 8.31 9.77
C PHE A 7 1.31 8.82 9.51
N TYR A 8 1.93 8.34 8.43
CA TYR A 8 3.31 8.69 8.07
C TYR A 8 3.39 9.12 6.62
N ARG A 9 4.21 10.13 6.34
CA ARG A 9 4.60 10.44 4.96
C ARG A 9 5.58 9.39 4.48
N ALA A 10 5.43 8.96 3.25
CA ALA A 10 6.35 8.02 2.66
C ALA A 10 6.47 8.19 1.16
N LYS A 11 7.59 7.76 0.62
CA LYS A 11 7.82 7.66 -0.81
C LYS A 11 7.81 6.20 -1.25
N VAL A 12 7.01 5.86 -2.24
CA VAL A 12 6.93 4.48 -2.74
C VAL A 12 8.18 4.16 -3.56
N ALA A 13 9.01 3.26 -3.05
CA ALA A 13 10.27 2.85 -3.67
C ALA A 13 10.09 1.73 -4.70
N SER A 14 9.17 0.79 -4.46
CA SER A 14 8.87 -0.29 -5.41
C SER A 14 7.49 -0.91 -5.15
N VAL A 15 6.88 -1.46 -6.20
CA VAL A 15 5.64 -2.26 -6.14
C VAL A 15 5.99 -3.69 -6.52
N TYR A 16 5.73 -4.65 -5.62
CA TYR A 16 6.12 -6.05 -5.78
C TYR A 16 5.03 -6.85 -6.51
N ASP A 17 3.79 -6.77 -6.02
CA ASP A 17 2.58 -7.36 -6.59
C ASP A 17 1.38 -6.41 -6.41
N GLY A 18 0.16 -6.88 -6.60
CA GLY A 18 -1.06 -6.07 -6.52
C GLY A 18 -1.47 -5.63 -5.10
N ASP A 19 -0.80 -6.11 -4.05
CA ASP A 19 -1.11 -5.75 -2.67
C ASP A 19 0.12 -5.54 -1.77
N THR A 20 1.34 -5.61 -2.30
CA THR A 20 2.59 -5.48 -1.55
C THR A 20 3.50 -4.42 -2.17
N ILE A 21 3.92 -3.44 -1.36
CA ILE A 21 4.83 -2.36 -1.76
C ILE A 21 6.02 -2.25 -0.81
N HIS A 22 7.07 -1.58 -1.26
CA HIS A 22 8.13 -1.07 -0.40
C HIS A 22 8.12 0.46 -0.43
N ALA A 23 8.20 1.08 0.74
CA ALA A 23 8.23 2.53 0.87
C ALA A 23 9.34 2.99 1.82
N ASP A 24 9.85 4.19 1.56
CA ASP A 24 10.72 4.92 2.46
C ASP A 24 9.83 5.81 3.33
N ILE A 25 9.74 5.50 4.62
CA ILE A 25 8.80 6.13 5.58
C ILE A 25 9.54 7.17 6.40
N ASP A 26 9.03 8.39 6.44
CA ASP A 26 9.50 9.49 7.28
C ASP A 26 8.83 9.41 8.66
N LEU A 27 9.64 9.19 9.70
CA LEU A 27 9.17 9.17 11.09
C LEU A 27 9.36 10.53 11.79
N GLY A 28 9.82 11.54 11.06
CA GLY A 28 10.22 12.82 11.61
C GLY A 28 11.59 12.76 12.30
N LEU A 29 12.02 13.89 12.85
CA LEU A 29 13.29 14.01 13.58
C LEU A 29 14.52 13.52 12.80
N THR A 30 14.49 13.61 11.46
CA THR A 30 15.54 13.10 10.56
C THR A 30 15.67 11.56 10.55
N ILE A 31 14.66 10.83 11.04
CA ILE A 31 14.64 9.37 11.08
C ILE A 31 13.81 8.83 9.92
N TRP A 32 14.41 7.92 9.15
CA TRP A 32 13.78 7.28 8.00
C TRP A 32 13.85 5.76 8.09
N LEU A 33 12.76 5.09 7.73
CA LEU A 33 12.73 3.64 7.50
C LEU A 33 12.74 3.36 6.00
N HIS A 34 13.86 2.86 5.50
CA HIS A 34 14.02 2.61 4.07
C HIS A 34 13.54 1.22 3.63
N LYS A 35 12.96 1.15 2.43
CA LYS A 35 12.50 -0.09 1.78
C LYS A 35 11.60 -0.94 2.69
N THR A 36 10.76 -0.27 3.48
CA THR A 36 9.85 -0.91 4.44
C THR A 36 8.77 -1.67 3.69
N LYS A 37 8.60 -2.96 4.00
CA LYS A 37 7.61 -3.81 3.35
C LYS A 37 6.22 -3.61 3.95
N LEU A 38 5.27 -3.25 3.09
CA LEU A 38 3.90 -2.95 3.45
C LEU A 38 2.98 -3.83 2.60
N ARG A 39 2.02 -4.46 3.26
CA ARG A 39 0.88 -5.10 2.60
C ARG A 39 -0.32 -4.18 2.75
N LEU A 40 -1.03 -3.95 1.65
CA LEU A 40 -2.26 -3.19 1.64
C LEU A 40 -3.29 -3.91 2.52
N ALA A 41 -3.76 -3.21 3.55
CA ALA A 41 -4.74 -3.73 4.49
C ALA A 41 -6.11 -3.91 3.82
N ARG A 42 -6.93 -4.79 4.44
CA ARG A 42 -8.30 -5.14 4.02
C ARG A 42 -8.45 -5.74 2.62
N ILE A 43 -7.38 -5.95 1.86
CA ILE A 43 -7.48 -6.45 0.48
C ILE A 43 -6.49 -7.58 0.20
N ASN A 44 -6.85 -8.44 -0.74
CA ASN A 44 -5.95 -9.37 -1.40
C ASN A 44 -6.03 -9.17 -2.91
N ALA A 45 -4.87 -9.05 -3.56
CA ALA A 45 -4.79 -9.04 -5.02
C ALA A 45 -4.52 -10.46 -5.56
N PRO A 46 -4.88 -10.75 -6.83
CA PRO A 46 -4.55 -12.01 -7.46
C PRO A 46 -3.03 -12.25 -7.52
N GLU A 47 -2.63 -13.52 -7.44
CA GLU A 47 -1.21 -13.88 -7.40
C GLU A 47 -0.51 -13.64 -8.74
N ILE A 48 0.74 -13.14 -8.70
CA ILE A 48 1.56 -12.89 -9.90
C ILE A 48 2.18 -14.17 -10.50
N ARG A 49 1.79 -15.34 -9.98
CA ARG A 49 2.26 -16.67 -10.39
C ARG A 49 1.09 -17.64 -10.45
N GLY A 50 1.20 -18.69 -11.25
CA GLY A 50 0.13 -19.67 -11.43
C GLY A 50 -0.95 -19.18 -12.38
N GLU A 51 -2.17 -19.70 -12.21
CA GLU A 51 -3.31 -19.44 -13.11
C GLU A 51 -3.80 -17.99 -13.04
N GLU A 52 -3.65 -17.33 -11.90
CA GLU A 52 -4.07 -15.93 -11.68
C GLU A 52 -3.08 -14.89 -12.23
N ARG A 53 -1.94 -15.33 -12.78
CA ARG A 53 -0.82 -14.46 -13.16
C ARG A 53 -1.23 -13.27 -14.01
N GLU A 54 -2.10 -13.45 -14.99
CA GLU A 54 -2.53 -12.34 -15.86
C GLU A 54 -3.29 -11.27 -15.08
N ALA A 55 -4.18 -11.67 -14.18
CA ALA A 55 -4.91 -10.74 -13.32
C ALA A 55 -3.98 -10.08 -12.29
N GLY A 56 -3.06 -10.85 -11.70
CA GLY A 56 -2.08 -10.34 -10.74
C GLY A 56 -1.12 -9.31 -11.37
N LEU A 57 -0.69 -9.55 -12.62
CA LEU A 57 0.12 -8.58 -13.36
C LEU A 57 -0.66 -7.30 -13.66
N LYS A 58 -1.94 -7.38 -14.03
CA LYS A 58 -2.80 -6.20 -14.23
C LYS A 58 -2.95 -5.39 -12.94
N ALA A 59 -3.21 -6.05 -11.82
CA ALA A 59 -3.33 -5.40 -10.51
C ALA A 59 -2.03 -4.70 -10.11
N ARG A 60 -0.89 -5.41 -10.24
CA ARG A 60 0.45 -4.86 -9.97
C ARG A 60 0.75 -3.65 -10.85
N ASP A 61 0.51 -3.75 -12.16
CA ASP A 61 0.89 -2.70 -13.10
C ASP A 61 0.01 -1.46 -12.93
N PHE A 62 -1.27 -1.64 -12.60
CA PHE A 62 -2.14 -0.54 -12.20
C PHE A 62 -1.62 0.15 -10.94
N LEU A 63 -1.36 -0.61 -9.86
CA LEU A 63 -0.83 -0.08 -8.61
C LEU A 63 0.50 0.64 -8.84
N LYS A 64 1.41 0.03 -9.59
CA LYS A 64 2.70 0.60 -9.95
C LYS A 64 2.55 1.93 -10.68
N ASN A 65 1.69 2.02 -11.70
CA ASN A 65 1.46 3.26 -12.43
C ASN A 65 0.83 4.34 -11.54
N LEU A 66 0.01 3.92 -10.56
CA LEU A 66 -0.68 4.84 -9.67
C LEU A 66 0.26 5.47 -8.64
N ILE A 67 1.14 4.70 -7.99
CA ILE A 67 1.86 5.17 -6.79
C ILE A 67 3.40 5.11 -6.87
N LEU A 68 4.00 4.43 -7.85
CA LEU A 68 5.48 4.29 -7.88
C LEU A 68 6.18 5.66 -7.96
N ASN A 69 7.21 5.84 -7.14
CA ASN A 69 7.99 7.08 -7.01
C ASN A 69 7.18 8.30 -6.55
N LYS A 70 5.93 8.12 -6.11
CA LYS A 70 5.10 9.19 -5.55
C LYS A 70 5.18 9.23 -4.03
N ASP A 71 4.92 10.42 -3.50
CA ASP A 71 4.69 10.62 -2.08
C ASP A 71 3.25 10.23 -1.74
N VAL A 72 3.11 9.44 -0.68
CA VAL A 72 1.84 8.93 -0.16
C VAL A 72 1.77 9.13 1.34
N LEU A 73 0.56 9.10 1.87
CA LEU A 73 0.33 8.98 3.30
C LEU A 73 0.01 7.51 3.61
N ILE A 74 0.69 6.95 4.60
CA ILE A 74 0.53 5.56 5.04
C ILE A 74 -0.13 5.59 6.41
N GLU A 75 -1.18 4.81 6.58
CA GLU A 75 -1.82 4.55 7.87
C GLU A 75 -1.56 3.10 8.27
N THR A 76 -0.80 2.86 9.33
CA THR A 76 -0.54 1.48 9.78
C THR A 76 -1.66 0.97 10.69
N ILE A 77 -2.22 -0.20 10.35
CA ILE A 77 -3.37 -0.80 11.07
C ILE A 77 -2.91 -1.78 12.15
N LYS A 78 -1.79 -2.47 11.90
CA LYS A 78 -1.15 -3.36 12.87
C LYS A 78 0.36 -3.10 12.86
N ASP A 79 0.83 -2.39 13.89
CA ASP A 79 2.26 -2.08 14.10
C ASP A 79 3.10 -3.30 14.50
N ARG A 80 2.49 -4.49 14.56
CA ARG A 80 3.20 -5.75 14.69
C ARG A 80 3.40 -6.32 13.30
N LYS A 81 4.66 -6.52 12.93
CA LYS A 81 5.01 -7.30 11.74
C LYS A 81 4.32 -8.67 11.83
N GLY A 82 3.49 -8.99 10.85
CA GLY A 82 2.87 -10.32 10.76
C GLY A 82 3.92 -11.40 10.53
N LYS A 83 3.47 -12.66 10.35
CA LYS A 83 4.31 -13.85 10.11
C LYS A 83 5.39 -13.66 9.02
N TYR A 84 5.19 -12.72 8.10
CA TYR A 84 6.06 -12.45 6.95
C TYR A 84 6.93 -11.18 7.07
N GLY A 85 7.01 -10.56 8.25
CA GLY A 85 7.85 -9.38 8.45
C GLY A 85 7.33 -8.10 7.79
N ARG A 86 6.05 -8.09 7.38
CA ARG A 86 5.36 -6.97 6.70
C ARG A 86 4.40 -6.28 7.67
N TYR A 87 4.27 -4.96 7.55
CA TYR A 87 3.20 -4.22 8.21
C TYR A 87 1.95 -4.22 7.32
N LEU A 88 0.77 -4.11 7.95
CA LEU A 88 -0.49 -3.87 7.26
C LEU A 88 -0.78 -2.38 7.27
N ALA A 89 -1.08 -1.81 6.10
CA ALA A 89 -1.33 -0.38 5.99
C ALA A 89 -2.36 -0.03 4.93
N GLU A 90 -3.08 1.06 5.16
CA GLU A 90 -3.83 1.78 4.12
C GLU A 90 -2.89 2.77 3.43
N ILE A 91 -3.03 2.88 2.12
CA ILE A 91 -2.25 3.81 1.30
C ILE A 91 -3.17 4.91 0.80
N TRP A 92 -2.83 6.14 1.12
CA TRP A 92 -3.59 7.33 0.75
C TRP A 92 -2.77 8.17 -0.24
N LEU A 93 -3.29 8.31 -1.45
CA LEU A 93 -2.67 9.13 -2.50
C LEU A 93 -3.40 10.47 -2.56
N LYS A 94 -2.64 11.56 -2.54
CA LYS A 94 -3.19 12.89 -2.76
C LYS A 94 -3.38 13.12 -4.27
N ASP A 95 -4.58 13.52 -4.67
CA ASP A 95 -4.88 13.86 -6.06
C ASP A 95 -4.55 15.33 -6.38
N ASP A 96 -4.83 15.73 -7.62
CA ASP A 96 -4.56 17.10 -8.10
C ASP A 96 -5.48 18.15 -7.45
N SER A 97 -6.64 17.74 -6.93
CA SER A 97 -7.57 18.61 -6.20
C SER A 97 -7.12 18.85 -4.74
N GLY A 98 -6.22 17.98 -4.25
CA GLY A 98 -5.69 17.99 -2.91
C GLY A 98 -6.45 17.08 -1.94
N GLU A 99 -7.40 16.30 -2.43
CA GLU A 99 -8.11 15.28 -1.67
C GLU A 99 -7.30 13.98 -1.62
N TYR A 100 -7.50 13.21 -0.55
CA TYR A 100 -6.85 11.91 -0.39
C TYR A 100 -7.77 10.79 -0.87
N ILE A 101 -7.24 9.96 -1.75
CA ILE A 101 -7.90 8.77 -2.27
C ILE A 101 -7.28 7.55 -1.59
N ASN A 102 -8.12 6.68 -1.05
CA ASN A 102 -7.69 5.38 -0.54
C ASN A 102 -7.36 4.45 -1.73
N VAL A 103 -6.10 4.07 -1.87
CA VAL A 103 -5.61 3.22 -2.96
C VAL A 103 -6.11 1.79 -2.83
N ASN A 104 -6.30 1.30 -1.59
CA ASN A 104 -6.77 -0.05 -1.34
C ASN A 104 -8.20 -0.23 -1.85
N ASP A 105 -9.08 0.72 -1.53
CA ASP A 105 -10.47 0.71 -2.01
C ASP A 105 -10.53 0.89 -3.53
N LEU A 106 -9.70 1.77 -4.09
CA LEU A 106 -9.62 1.96 -5.55
C LEU A 106 -9.24 0.67 -6.29
N LEU A 107 -8.36 -0.17 -5.73
CA LEU A 107 -8.04 -1.47 -6.32
C LEU A 107 -9.25 -2.41 -6.36
N VAL A 108 -10.08 -2.40 -5.31
CA VAL A 108 -11.31 -3.21 -5.24
C VAL A 108 -12.35 -2.69 -6.21
N GLU A 109 -12.56 -1.37 -6.28
CA GLU A 109 -13.48 -0.73 -7.22
C GLU A 109 -13.14 -1.05 -8.68
N LYS A 110 -11.84 -1.16 -9.00
CA LYS A 110 -11.37 -1.54 -10.34
C LYS A 110 -11.40 -3.05 -10.60
N GLY A 111 -11.84 -3.87 -9.64
CA GLY A 111 -11.86 -5.33 -9.74
C GLY A 111 -10.47 -5.96 -9.77
N LEU A 112 -9.45 -5.26 -9.25
CA LEU A 112 -8.06 -5.68 -9.22
C LEU A 112 -7.66 -6.33 -7.90
N ALA A 113 -8.50 -6.20 -6.88
CA ALA A 113 -8.37 -6.85 -5.58
C ALA A 113 -9.75 -7.18 -5.01
N GLN A 114 -9.79 -8.01 -3.97
CA GLN A 114 -11.00 -8.32 -3.21
C GLN A 114 -10.80 -8.00 -1.74
N TYR A 115 -11.88 -7.59 -1.07
CA TYR A 115 -11.85 -7.37 0.37
C TYR A 115 -11.53 -8.67 1.12
N HIS A 116 -10.71 -8.56 2.16
CA HIS A 116 -10.25 -9.66 2.98
C HIS A 116 -10.13 -9.25 4.45
N GLU A 117 -10.64 -10.10 5.33
CA GLU A 117 -10.53 -9.94 6.78
C GLU A 117 -9.44 -10.86 7.36
N TYR A 118 -8.71 -10.37 8.37
CA TYR A 118 -7.52 -10.98 8.95
C TYR A 118 -7.75 -11.59 10.33
#